data_AF-A0A7W0G465-F1
#
_entry.id   AF-A0A7W0G465-F1
#
_cell.length_a   1.000
_cell.length_b   1.000
_cell.length_c   1.000
_cell.angle_alpha   90.00
_cell.angle_beta   90.00
_cell.angle_gamma   90.00
#
_symmetry.space_group_name_H-M   'P 1'
#
loop_
_entity.id
_entity.type
_entity.pdbx_description
1 polymer ?
#
loop_
_entity_poly.entity_id
_entity_poly.type
_entity_poly.pdbx_seq_one_letter_code
_entity_poly.pdbx_strand_id
1 'polypeptide(L)'
;MKAHRLTFFALMALMLVWAAAPAFAQSDRGTVTGTVTDPGGAVIANAKVTATSMDTGEVREVTSSDEGNYTLPELKAGLYKIAVEAQGFKTASNKGVKVAVQVTHSLDFKLEVGAVSDVVTVTADAASSAIQTDTPVRQTNINERQVRELPLLVGAEVAGRSPLAFIFLDSNVTAAAGNGTNAANFRVSGGQGLGT
;
A
#
# COMPACT_ATOMS: atom_id res chain seq x y z
N MET A 1 -51.20 39.86 19.17
CA MET A 1 -49.90 39.34 19.67
C MET A 1 -49.80 37.81 19.76
N LYS A 2 -50.86 37.07 20.16
CA LYS A 2 -50.81 35.60 20.28
C LYS A 2 -50.66 34.85 18.94
N ALA A 3 -51.29 35.36 17.86
CA ALA A 3 -51.21 34.75 16.52
C ALA A 3 -49.79 34.78 15.92
N HIS A 4 -49.05 35.88 16.07
CA HIS A 4 -47.65 35.98 15.61
C HIS A 4 -46.69 35.04 16.36
N ARG A 5 -46.97 34.78 17.64
CA ARG A 5 -46.19 33.83 18.44
C ARG A 5 -46.44 32.39 17.98
N LEU A 6 -47.69 32.07 17.62
CA LEU A 6 -48.07 30.74 17.12
C LEU A 6 -47.48 30.49 15.72
N THR A 7 -47.52 31.47 14.82
CA THR A 7 -46.92 31.36 13.48
C THR A 7 -45.39 31.27 13.54
N PHE A 8 -44.75 31.98 14.47
CA PHE A 8 -43.31 31.88 14.69
C PHE A 8 -42.89 30.49 15.19
N PHE A 9 -43.64 29.91 16.13
CA PHE A 9 -43.40 28.55 16.60
C PHE A 9 -43.63 27.49 15.50
N ALA A 10 -44.64 27.67 14.65
CA ALA A 10 -44.91 26.77 13.53
C ALA A 10 -43.79 26.82 12.46
N LEU A 11 -43.28 28.01 12.15
CA LEU A 11 -42.15 28.18 11.23
C LEU A 11 -40.86 27.57 11.78
N MET A 12 -40.59 27.72 13.08
CA MET A 12 -39.41 27.13 13.72
C MET A 12 -39.49 25.59 13.77
N ALA A 13 -40.67 25.03 14.01
CA ALA A 13 -40.90 23.59 13.93
C ALA A 13 -40.71 23.05 12.50
N LEU A 14 -41.21 23.78 11.49
CA LEU A 14 -41.03 23.40 10.08
C LEU A 14 -39.56 23.46 9.65
N MET A 15 -38.82 24.47 10.10
CA MET A 15 -37.37 24.59 9.86
C MET A 15 -36.58 23.45 10.52
N LEU A 16 -36.97 23.02 11.72
CA LEU A 16 -36.33 21.91 12.43
C LEU A 16 -36.58 20.56 11.73
N VAL A 17 -37.78 20.36 11.17
CA VAL A 17 -38.11 19.16 10.38
C VAL A 17 -37.29 19.11 9.08
N TRP A 18 -37.11 20.25 8.40
CA TRP A 18 -36.27 20.31 7.20
C TRP A 18 -34.77 20.15 7.49
N ALA A 19 -34.29 20.63 8.64
CA ALA A 19 -32.91 20.44 9.05
C ALA A 19 -32.58 18.98 9.44
N ALA A 20 -33.58 18.16 9.80
CA ALA A 20 -33.39 16.76 10.17
C ALA A 20 -33.32 15.80 8.96
N ALA A 21 -33.80 16.21 7.78
CA ALA A 21 -33.77 15.39 6.57
C ALA A 21 -32.35 14.93 6.13
N PRO A 22 -31.30 15.78 6.13
CA PRO A 22 -29.96 15.33 5.71
C PRO A 22 -29.30 14.32 6.67
N ALA A 23 -29.77 14.18 7.92
CA ALA A 23 -29.21 13.23 8.89
C ALA A 23 -29.45 11.76 8.48
N PHE A 24 -30.51 11.48 7.70
CA PHE A 24 -30.80 10.14 7.18
C PHE A 24 -30.05 9.80 5.87
N ALA A 25 -29.35 10.78 5.28
CA ALA A 25 -28.59 10.60 4.04
C ALA A 25 -27.09 10.43 4.27
N GLN A 26 -26.64 10.33 5.53
CA GLN A 26 -25.23 10.12 5.85
C GLN A 26 -24.86 8.66 5.53
N SER A 27 -24.43 8.44 4.28
CA SER A 27 -23.92 7.15 3.84
C SER A 27 -22.59 6.87 4.54
N ASP A 28 -22.60 5.97 5.53
CA ASP A 28 -21.42 5.42 6.22
C ASP A 28 -20.70 4.34 5.40
N ARG A 29 -21.08 4.21 4.13
CA ARG A 29 -20.61 3.16 3.23
C ARG A 29 -19.60 3.70 2.21
N GLY A 30 -18.62 2.86 1.89
CA GLY A 30 -17.65 3.02 0.81
C GLY A 30 -17.87 1.99 -0.29
N THR A 31 -17.05 2.07 -1.33
CA THR A 31 -17.07 1.16 -2.48
C THR A 31 -15.66 0.64 -2.74
N VAL A 32 -15.54 -0.65 -3.11
CA VAL A 32 -14.27 -1.20 -3.61
C VAL A 32 -14.46 -1.61 -5.07
N THR A 33 -13.55 -1.17 -5.93
CA THR A 33 -13.52 -1.51 -7.35
C THR A 33 -12.16 -2.09 -7.70
N GLY A 34 -12.06 -2.74 -8.86
CA GLY A 34 -10.78 -3.18 -9.37
C GLY A 34 -10.92 -4.13 -10.54
N THR A 35 -9.78 -4.65 -10.99
CA THR A 35 -9.68 -5.56 -12.11
C THR A 35 -9.01 -6.86 -11.68
N VAL A 36 -9.49 -7.98 -12.20
CA VAL A 36 -8.87 -9.29 -12.01
C VAL A 36 -8.10 -9.67 -13.28
N THR A 37 -6.81 -9.93 -13.13
CA THR A 37 -5.89 -10.24 -14.23
C THR A 37 -5.10 -11.53 -13.99
N ASP A 38 -4.58 -12.14 -15.05
CA ASP A 38 -3.72 -13.32 -15.01
C ASP A 38 -2.22 -12.94 -14.97
N PRO A 39 -1.28 -13.91 -14.90
CA PRO A 39 0.16 -13.64 -14.90
C PRO A 39 0.66 -12.92 -16.15
N GLY A 40 0.01 -13.16 -17.30
CA GLY A 40 0.29 -12.60 -18.61
C GLY A 40 -0.36 -11.24 -18.87
N GLY A 41 -1.19 -10.74 -17.96
CA GLY A 41 -1.91 -9.47 -18.07
C GLY A 41 -3.26 -9.56 -18.80
N ALA A 42 -3.75 -10.76 -19.10
CA ALA A 42 -5.11 -10.95 -19.61
C ALA A 42 -6.14 -10.79 -18.48
N VAL A 43 -7.31 -10.23 -18.80
CA VAL A 43 -8.40 -10.06 -17.84
C VAL A 43 -9.13 -11.38 -17.60
N ILE A 44 -9.59 -11.60 -16.37
CA ILE A 44 -10.32 -12.81 -15.97
C ILE A 44 -11.78 -12.47 -15.74
N ALA A 45 -12.61 -12.90 -16.68
CA ALA A 45 -14.06 -12.83 -16.57
C ALA A 45 -14.62 -13.87 -15.60
N ASN A 46 -15.79 -13.58 -15.02
CA ASN A 46 -16.53 -14.49 -14.15
C ASN A 46 -15.75 -14.96 -12.90
N ALA A 47 -14.77 -14.19 -12.43
CA ALA A 47 -14.10 -14.44 -11.17
C ALA A 47 -15.03 -14.07 -10.01
N LYS A 48 -15.16 -14.96 -9.02
CA LYS A 48 -15.91 -14.72 -7.79
C LYS A 48 -15.05 -13.90 -6.84
N VAL A 49 -15.53 -12.72 -6.48
CA VAL A 49 -14.90 -11.80 -5.53
C VAL A 49 -15.72 -11.78 -4.24
N THR A 50 -15.10 -12.17 -3.14
CA THR A 50 -15.73 -12.25 -1.81
C THR A 50 -15.04 -11.29 -0.86
N ALA A 51 -15.76 -10.27 -0.39
CA ALA A 51 -15.32 -9.39 0.69
C ALA A 51 -15.95 -9.82 2.02
N THR A 52 -15.11 -10.05 3.02
CA THR A 52 -15.52 -10.40 4.38
C THR A 52 -15.08 -9.30 5.33
N SER A 53 -16.02 -8.69 6.04
CA SER A 53 -15.73 -7.72 7.10
C SER A 53 -14.98 -8.43 8.23
N MET A 54 -13.82 -7.91 8.61
CA MET A 54 -13.04 -8.44 9.74
C MET A 54 -13.65 -8.08 11.09
N ASP A 55 -14.46 -7.01 11.13
CA ASP A 55 -15.10 -6.53 12.36
C ASP A 55 -16.42 -7.27 12.66
N THR A 56 -17.21 -7.55 11.63
CA THR A 56 -18.57 -8.11 11.78
C THR A 56 -18.75 -9.51 11.20
N GLY A 57 -17.82 -9.97 10.37
CA GLY A 57 -17.98 -11.21 9.60
C GLY A 57 -18.96 -11.11 8.43
N GLU A 58 -19.53 -9.93 8.16
CA GLU A 58 -20.44 -9.71 7.04
C GLU A 58 -19.75 -10.03 5.71
N VAL A 59 -20.39 -10.87 4.88
CA VAL A 59 -19.84 -11.33 3.60
C VAL A 59 -20.61 -10.68 2.46
N ARG A 60 -19.87 -10.10 1.51
CA ARG A 60 -20.39 -9.56 0.26
C ARG A 60 -19.70 -10.24 -0.91
N GLU A 61 -20.48 -10.80 -1.82
CA GLU A 61 -19.97 -11.49 -3.01
C GLU A 61 -20.40 -10.76 -4.27
N VAL A 62 -19.50 -10.68 -5.24
CA VAL A 62 -19.77 -10.19 -6.59
C VAL A 62 -18.96 -11.01 -7.59
N THR A 63 -19.42 -11.05 -8.83
CA THR A 63 -18.70 -11.70 -9.93
C THR A 63 -18.09 -10.62 -10.83
N SER A 64 -16.86 -10.81 -11.30
CA SER A 64 -16.24 -9.90 -12.26
C SER A 64 -16.97 -9.93 -13.61
N SER A 65 -17.00 -8.79 -14.30
CA SER A 65 -17.57 -8.66 -15.64
C SER A 65 -16.73 -9.36 -16.70
N ASP A 66 -17.21 -9.37 -17.95
CA ASP A 66 -16.46 -9.92 -19.09
C ASP A 66 -15.14 -9.18 -19.37
N GLU A 67 -15.02 -7.93 -18.91
CA GLU A 67 -13.79 -7.12 -18.97
C GLU A 67 -12.87 -7.36 -17.75
N GLY A 68 -13.24 -8.26 -16.84
CA GLY A 68 -12.51 -8.55 -15.61
C GLY A 68 -12.69 -7.52 -14.49
N ASN A 69 -13.53 -6.51 -14.70
CA ASN A 69 -13.82 -5.47 -13.72
C ASN A 69 -14.80 -5.97 -12.66
N TYR A 70 -14.61 -5.58 -11.40
CA TYR A 70 -15.56 -5.87 -10.33
C TYR A 70 -15.86 -4.62 -9.50
N THR A 71 -17.03 -4.61 -8.86
CA THR A 71 -17.45 -3.53 -7.97
C THR A 71 -18.21 -4.11 -6.80
N LEU A 72 -17.73 -3.81 -5.59
CA LEU A 72 -18.36 -4.11 -4.32
C LEU A 72 -18.91 -2.81 -3.74
N PRO A 73 -20.16 -2.45 -4.08
CA PRO A 73 -20.78 -1.24 -3.56
C PRO A 73 -21.26 -1.46 -2.13
N GLU A 74 -21.48 -0.34 -1.43
CA GLU A 74 -22.16 -0.31 -0.14
C GLU A 74 -21.49 -1.12 0.98
N LEU A 75 -20.15 -1.11 1.04
CA LEU A 75 -19.41 -1.70 2.15
C LEU A 75 -19.34 -0.71 3.31
N LYS A 76 -19.69 -1.11 4.53
CA LYS A 76 -19.48 -0.26 5.72
C LYS A 76 -17.99 0.10 5.87
N ALA A 77 -17.69 1.25 6.43
CA ALA A 77 -16.29 1.58 6.72
C ALA A 77 -15.71 0.62 7.77
N GLY A 78 -14.51 0.09 7.52
CA GLY A 78 -13.88 -0.93 8.35
C GLY A 78 -12.77 -1.68 7.62
N LEU A 79 -12.28 -2.75 8.25
CA LEU A 79 -11.26 -3.63 7.66
C LEU A 79 -11.92 -4.84 6.99
N TYR A 80 -11.48 -5.15 5.77
CA TYR A 80 -12.00 -6.25 4.98
C TYR A 80 -10.88 -7.22 4.56
N LYS A 81 -11.24 -8.50 4.50
CA LYS A 81 -10.52 -9.51 3.75
C LYS A 81 -11.23 -9.68 2.42
N ILE A 82 -10.53 -9.46 1.32
CA ILE A 82 -11.08 -9.66 -0.03
C ILE A 82 -10.38 -10.87 -0.65
N ALA A 83 -11.16 -11.86 -1.07
CA ALA A 83 -10.68 -13.05 -1.75
C ALA A 83 -11.25 -13.11 -3.17
N VAL A 84 -10.45 -13.59 -4.11
CA VAL A 84 -10.83 -13.74 -5.52
C VAL A 84 -10.56 -15.17 -5.95
N GLU A 85 -11.58 -15.80 -6.53
CA GLU A 85 -11.57 -17.19 -6.98
C GLU A 85 -12.01 -17.26 -8.44
N ALA A 86 -11.27 -18.00 -9.26
CA ALA A 86 -11.63 -18.25 -10.64
C ALA A 86 -11.24 -19.70 -11.03
N GLN A 87 -12.00 -20.30 -11.94
CA GLN A 87 -11.74 -21.67 -12.36
C GLN A 87 -10.38 -21.76 -13.11
N GLY A 88 -9.53 -22.70 -12.70
CA GLY A 88 -8.18 -22.86 -13.27
C GLY A 88 -7.13 -21.90 -12.70
N PHE A 89 -7.50 -21.08 -11.71
CA PHE A 89 -6.60 -20.19 -11.00
C PHE A 89 -6.55 -20.50 -9.49
N LYS A 90 -5.44 -20.11 -8.88
CA LYS A 90 -5.25 -20.11 -7.42
C LYS A 90 -6.08 -18.99 -6.79
N THR A 91 -6.65 -19.26 -5.61
CA THR A 91 -7.37 -18.24 -4.86
C THR A 91 -6.39 -17.19 -4.35
N ALA A 92 -6.57 -15.93 -4.75
CA ALA A 92 -5.84 -14.81 -4.16
C ALA A 92 -6.66 -14.19 -3.03
N SER A 93 -6.01 -13.80 -1.93
CA SER A 93 -6.69 -13.06 -0.86
C SER A 93 -5.83 -11.94 -0.31
N ASN A 94 -6.42 -10.76 -0.13
CA ASN A 94 -5.80 -9.63 0.53
C ASN A 94 -6.53 -9.38 1.86
N LYS A 95 -5.76 -9.26 2.94
CA LYS A 95 -6.27 -9.04 4.31
C LYS A 95 -5.92 -7.62 4.76
N GLY A 96 -6.83 -6.98 5.47
CA GLY A 96 -6.61 -5.65 6.04
C GLY A 96 -6.88 -4.51 5.06
N VAL A 97 -7.73 -4.73 4.05
CA VAL A 97 -8.16 -3.67 3.13
C VAL A 97 -9.04 -2.69 3.90
N LYS A 98 -8.57 -1.45 4.07
CA LYS A 98 -9.30 -0.41 4.81
C LYS A 98 -10.30 0.28 3.89
N VAL A 99 -11.59 0.05 4.12
CA VAL A 99 -12.67 0.76 3.44
C VAL A 99 -13.03 2.01 4.24
N ALA A 100 -13.07 3.15 3.56
CA ALA A 100 -13.41 4.45 4.16
C ALA A 100 -14.79 4.92 3.66
N VAL A 101 -15.48 5.68 4.50
CA VAL A 101 -16.81 6.23 4.20
C VAL A 101 -16.76 7.14 2.97
N GLN A 102 -17.70 6.96 2.03
CA GLN A 102 -17.84 7.80 0.83
C GLN A 102 -16.59 7.83 -0.07
N VAL A 103 -15.72 6.83 0.05
CA VAL A 103 -14.50 6.69 -0.77
C VAL A 103 -14.63 5.43 -1.64
N THR A 104 -14.17 5.56 -2.89
CA THR A 104 -13.97 4.41 -3.77
C THR A 104 -12.51 3.98 -3.70
N HIS A 105 -12.27 2.76 -3.23
CA HIS A 105 -10.94 2.17 -3.15
C HIS A 105 -10.73 1.25 -4.35
N SER A 106 -9.67 1.49 -5.13
CA SER A 106 -9.29 0.60 -6.22
C SER A 106 -8.29 -0.45 -5.73
N LEU A 107 -8.58 -1.72 -5.98
CA LEU A 107 -7.71 -2.83 -5.62
C LEU A 107 -7.69 -3.84 -6.76
N ASP A 108 -6.55 -4.00 -7.42
CA ASP A 108 -6.42 -4.98 -8.49
C ASP A 108 -5.88 -6.31 -7.96
N PHE A 109 -6.35 -7.41 -8.55
CA PHE A 109 -5.91 -8.75 -8.21
C PHE A 109 -5.24 -9.40 -9.42
N LYS A 110 -4.09 -10.01 -9.17
CA LYS A 110 -3.38 -10.84 -10.13
C LYS A 110 -3.43 -12.29 -9.67
N LEU A 111 -4.16 -13.13 -10.40
CA LEU A 111 -4.31 -14.54 -10.05
C LEU A 111 -3.18 -15.36 -10.68
N GLU A 112 -2.65 -16.32 -9.94
CA GLU A 112 -1.70 -17.29 -10.48
C GLU A 112 -2.45 -18.48 -11.07
N VAL A 113 -1.96 -19.01 -12.19
CA VAL A 113 -2.52 -20.23 -12.81
C VAL A 113 -2.23 -21.42 -11.89
N GLY A 114 -3.27 -22.21 -11.59
CA GLY A 114 -3.16 -23.37 -10.71
C GLY A 114 -4.51 -23.85 -10.19
N ALA A 115 -4.53 -24.98 -9.49
CA ALA A 115 -5.76 -25.44 -8.85
C ALA A 115 -6.17 -24.50 -7.70
N VAL A 116 -7.48 -24.36 -7.50
CA VAL A 116 -8.12 -23.50 -6.47
C VAL A 116 -7.64 -23.80 -5.04
N SER A 117 -6.96 -24.93 -4.81
CA SER A 117 -6.49 -25.36 -3.48
C SER A 117 -5.37 -24.51 -2.88
N ASP A 118 -4.68 -23.69 -3.67
CA ASP A 118 -3.55 -22.89 -3.19
C ASP A 118 -3.99 -21.45 -2.94
N VAL A 119 -4.00 -21.02 -1.66
CA VAL A 119 -4.34 -19.64 -1.28
C VAL A 119 -3.07 -18.78 -1.26
N VAL A 120 -2.99 -17.79 -2.16
CA VAL A 120 -1.94 -16.76 -2.11
C VAL A 120 -2.45 -15.61 -1.25
N THR A 121 -1.76 -15.31 -0.15
CA THR A 121 -2.07 -14.13 0.67
C THR A 121 -1.25 -12.95 0.17
N VAL A 122 -1.91 -11.95 -0.40
CA VAL A 122 -1.31 -10.65 -0.70
C VAL A 122 -1.34 -9.83 0.58
N THR A 123 -0.24 -9.82 1.33
CA THR A 123 -0.06 -8.91 2.45
C THR A 123 0.09 -7.49 1.91
N ALA A 124 -0.81 -6.61 2.35
CA ALA A 124 -0.81 -5.20 2.02
C ALA A 124 0.48 -4.50 2.52
N ASP A 125 1.53 -4.52 1.69
CA ASP A 125 2.70 -3.65 1.82
C ASP A 125 3.17 -3.08 0.47
N ALA A 126 2.36 -3.22 -0.60
CA ALA A 126 2.77 -2.83 -1.95
C ALA A 126 1.75 -1.99 -2.76
N ALA A 127 0.59 -1.62 -2.20
CA ALA A 127 -0.45 -0.91 -2.97
C ALA A 127 -0.85 0.48 -2.41
N SER A 128 -0.20 0.95 -1.34
CA SER A 128 -0.56 2.22 -0.68
C SER A 128 0.40 3.37 -0.99
N SER A 129 1.16 3.32 -2.09
CA SER A 129 1.90 4.49 -2.60
C SER A 129 2.41 4.23 -4.01
N ALA A 130 1.66 4.63 -5.04
CA ALA A 130 2.18 4.71 -6.40
C ALA A 130 1.45 5.77 -7.22
N ILE A 131 1.46 7.01 -6.72
CA ILE A 131 1.48 8.18 -7.59
C ILE A 131 2.92 8.69 -7.58
N GLN A 132 3.73 8.21 -8.53
CA GLN A 132 4.75 8.96 -9.28
C GLN A 132 5.72 8.01 -10.02
N THR A 133 5.57 8.03 -11.35
CA THR A 133 6.64 8.24 -12.33
C THR A 133 7.81 7.24 -12.42
N ASP A 134 7.80 6.50 -13.53
CA ASP A 134 8.95 6.22 -14.41
C ASP A 134 10.20 5.56 -13.80
N THR A 135 10.27 4.22 -13.85
CA THR A 135 11.41 3.50 -14.43
C THR A 135 11.10 1.99 -14.53
N PRO A 136 11.36 1.32 -15.66
CA PRO A 136 11.10 -0.10 -15.81
C PRO A 136 12.28 -0.89 -15.22
N VAL A 137 12.16 -1.39 -14.00
CA VAL A 137 13.08 -2.40 -13.48
C VAL A 137 12.35 -3.73 -13.43
N ARG A 138 12.53 -4.52 -14.51
CA ARG A 138 12.27 -5.96 -14.51
C ARG A 138 13.16 -6.59 -13.44
N GLN A 139 12.58 -7.07 -12.36
CA GLN A 139 13.27 -7.92 -11.40
C GLN A 139 12.87 -9.37 -11.63
N THR A 140 13.77 -10.12 -12.27
CA THR A 140 13.70 -11.57 -12.42
C THR A 140 13.64 -12.24 -11.05
N ASN A 141 12.63 -13.08 -10.87
CA ASN A 141 12.53 -14.03 -9.77
C ASN A 141 13.76 -14.95 -9.75
N ILE A 142 14.52 -14.96 -8.65
CA ILE A 142 15.38 -16.08 -8.29
C ILE A 142 15.09 -16.44 -6.83
N ASN A 143 14.45 -17.59 -6.66
CA ASN A 143 14.44 -18.36 -5.42
C ASN A 143 15.66 -19.27 -5.44
N GLU A 144 16.62 -19.10 -4.54
CA GLU A 144 17.64 -20.11 -4.26
C GLU A 144 17.69 -20.43 -2.77
N ARG A 145 17.10 -21.58 -2.48
CA ARG A 145 17.07 -22.28 -1.22
C ARG A 145 18.46 -22.84 -0.96
N GLN A 146 19.29 -22.20 -0.12
CA GLN A 146 20.24 -22.93 0.76
C GLN A 146 20.94 -22.01 1.77
N VAL A 147 20.62 -22.31 3.03
CA VAL A 147 21.33 -21.94 4.25
C VAL A 147 22.73 -22.59 4.24
N ARG A 148 23.69 -21.93 4.91
CA ARG A 148 24.99 -22.44 5.42
C ARG A 148 26.14 -22.53 4.41
N GLU A 149 27.06 -21.57 4.51
CA GLU A 149 28.46 -21.74 4.94
C GLU A 149 29.24 -20.47 4.59
N LEU A 150 29.26 -19.50 5.50
CA LEU A 150 30.38 -18.55 5.53
C LEU A 150 30.96 -18.54 6.94
N PRO A 151 32.14 -19.16 7.13
CA PRO A 151 32.86 -19.19 8.39
C PRO A 151 33.17 -17.79 8.91
N LEU A 152 33.15 -17.67 10.24
CA LEU A 152 33.70 -16.53 10.97
C LEU A 152 35.12 -16.22 10.52
N LEU A 153 35.36 -14.98 10.12
CA LEU A 153 36.64 -14.31 10.36
C LEU A 153 36.36 -13.00 11.08
N VAL A 154 36.29 -13.10 12.42
CA VAL A 154 36.68 -12.00 13.30
C VAL A 154 38.20 -11.89 13.19
N GLY A 155 38.65 -11.12 12.21
CA GLY A 155 40.01 -10.58 12.16
C GLY A 155 39.97 -9.23 12.85
N ALA A 156 40.22 -9.24 14.16
CA ALA A 156 40.47 -8.03 14.90
C ALA A 156 41.76 -7.41 14.37
N GLU A 157 41.66 -6.38 13.53
CA GLU A 157 42.68 -5.34 13.41
C GLU A 157 42.13 -4.12 12.67
N VAL A 158 42.08 -3.01 13.41
CA VAL A 158 41.98 -1.62 12.96
C VAL A 158 40.58 -1.06 12.64
N ALA A 159 40.15 -0.21 13.58
CA ALA A 159 39.22 0.93 13.43
C ALA A 159 37.75 0.59 13.14
N GLY A 160 36.91 0.86 14.15
CA GLY A 160 35.46 0.81 14.06
C GLY A 160 34.90 1.57 12.87
N ARG A 161 33.77 1.07 12.36
CA ARG A 161 32.97 1.67 11.31
C ARG A 161 32.68 3.13 11.64
N SER A 162 33.42 4.07 11.04
CA SER A 162 33.07 5.48 11.05
C SER A 162 32.24 5.77 9.80
N PRO A 163 31.04 6.38 9.92
CA PRO A 163 30.25 6.85 8.78
C PRO A 163 30.99 7.87 7.90
N LEU A 164 32.14 8.36 8.35
CA LEU A 164 32.96 9.35 7.67
C LEU A 164 33.82 8.74 6.54
N ALA A 165 33.90 7.41 6.43
CA ALA A 165 34.61 6.73 5.34
C ALA A 165 33.94 6.87 3.96
N PHE A 166 32.64 7.22 3.92
CA PHE A 166 31.93 7.41 2.65
C PHE A 166 32.39 8.65 1.87
N ILE A 167 33.08 9.61 2.51
CA ILE A 167 33.54 10.84 1.84
C ILE A 167 34.69 10.59 0.84
N PHE A 168 35.41 9.46 0.97
CA PHE A 168 36.47 9.06 0.06
C PHE A 168 35.99 8.26 -1.16
N LEU A 169 34.68 8.00 -1.27
CA LEU A 169 34.09 7.41 -2.49
C LEU A 169 33.90 8.44 -3.60
N ASP A 170 33.94 9.73 -3.27
CA ASP A 170 34.06 10.79 -4.25
C ASP A 170 35.52 10.89 -4.71
N SER A 171 35.77 10.74 -6.01
CA SER A 171 37.12 10.75 -6.60
C SER A 171 37.84 12.09 -6.46
N ASN A 172 37.13 13.15 -6.07
CA ASN A 172 37.68 14.49 -5.84
C ASN A 172 38.21 14.69 -4.41
N VAL A 173 38.12 13.68 -3.53
CA VAL A 173 38.57 13.75 -2.14
C VAL A 173 39.72 12.79 -1.90
N THR A 174 40.90 13.33 -1.57
CA THR A 174 42.07 12.51 -1.22
C THR A 174 42.44 12.73 0.25
N ALA A 175 42.83 11.63 0.92
CA ALA A 175 43.30 11.68 2.30
C ALA A 175 44.64 12.42 2.35
N ALA A 176 44.79 13.39 3.27
CA ALA A 176 46.07 14.05 3.49
C ALA A 176 47.07 13.02 4.07
N ALA A 177 48.22 12.84 3.40
CA ALA A 177 49.22 11.86 3.80
C ALA A 177 49.74 12.13 5.23
N GLY A 178 49.33 11.26 6.15
CA GLY A 178 49.73 11.21 7.55
C GLY A 178 49.20 9.91 8.14
N ASN A 179 49.98 9.25 9.01
CA ASN A 179 49.72 7.91 9.50
C ASN A 179 48.41 7.83 10.32
N GLY A 180 47.29 7.61 9.64
CA GLY A 180 45.95 7.41 10.22
C GLY A 180 44.83 7.99 9.34
N THR A 181 43.82 7.19 9.03
CA THR A 181 42.60 7.56 8.27
C THR A 181 41.63 8.41 9.11
N ASN A 182 42.15 9.44 9.79
CA ASN A 182 41.34 10.39 10.55
C ASN A 182 40.68 11.39 9.59
N ALA A 183 39.36 11.35 9.51
CA ALA A 183 38.51 12.18 8.66
C ALA A 183 38.56 13.70 8.93
N ALA A 184 39.39 14.15 9.86
CA ALA A 184 39.59 15.58 10.16
C ALA A 184 40.50 16.29 9.13
N ASN A 185 41.29 15.55 8.35
CA ASN A 185 42.27 16.12 7.41
C ASN A 185 42.02 15.61 5.98
N PHE A 186 41.01 16.14 5.30
CA PHE A 186 40.75 15.85 3.88
C PHE A 186 41.03 17.09 3.01
N ARG A 187 41.44 16.87 1.75
CA ARG A 187 41.61 17.94 0.76
C ARG A 187 40.61 17.73 -0.37
N VAL A 188 40.01 18.84 -0.82
CA VAL A 188 39.13 18.89 -2.00
C VAL A 188 39.80 19.79 -3.03
N SER A 189 40.02 19.31 -4.24
CA SER A 189 40.49 20.10 -5.38
C SER A 189 41.78 20.93 -5.14
N GLY A 190 42.82 20.33 -4.52
CA GLY A 190 44.19 20.89 -4.51
C GLY A 190 44.48 22.04 -3.54
N GLY A 191 43.59 22.38 -2.60
CA GLY A 191 43.85 23.42 -1.60
C GLY A 191 44.92 23.03 -0.55
N GLN A 192 46.01 23.79 -0.47
CA GLN A 192 47.01 23.71 0.61
C GLN A 192 46.42 24.33 1.89
N GLY A 193 46.00 23.49 2.84
CA GLY A 193 45.59 23.95 4.17
C GLY A 193 46.79 24.14 5.09
N LEU A 194 47.34 25.36 5.15
CA LEU A 194 48.12 25.89 6.28
C LEU A 194 48.03 27.43 6.26
N GLY A 195 47.20 27.99 7.13
CA GLY A 195 47.20 29.40 7.48
C GLY A 195 47.39 29.52 9.00
N THR A 196 48.64 29.80 9.38
CA THR A 196 49.22 30.05 10.73
C THR A 196 48.98 29.01 11.81
#